data_AF-A0A2D8HXN4-F1
#
_entry.id   AF-A0A2D8HXN4-F1
#
_cell.length_a   1.000
_cell.length_b   1.000
_cell.length_c   1.000
_cell.angle_alpha   90.00
_cell.angle_beta   90.00
_cell.angle_gamma   90.00
#
_symmetry.space_group_name_H-M   'P 1'
#
loop_
_entity.id
_entity.type
_entity.pdbx_description
1 polymer ?
#
loop_
_entity_poly.entity_id
_entity_poly.type
_entity_poly.pdbx_seq_one_letter_code
_entity_poly.pdbx_strand_id
1 'polypeptide(L)'
;MMPINHCWYWQVGKQCGFVHADSALQAKQLLAQHKINSAAVKPLSAHKLKGYKPRLSLWYELLQQVSDLLSSGLPLAEALRHSVCESPSRGLRWMVEDCIRCIERGLAFSRALQLYKNWLPEEDITAIAWAEQTGQLAHTLHQLHQVAKRQLRLKKQMSKALRYPVIVLLVAGAVCFMMMGWVLPSFAPLFGEEELPWLTRMLLKASDFLREQAVSILGLILFFSASLYMVRKKAHLFWQRALSQLPFIGKLLEDIKLQQLFHRLAVALKAGIETRQALNSTAHSLTWLPHRHALRSVQQSVEQGKGWVDSFRSSPLSEPRTLSFLKVAEQNGNVDQAFATLADIRQQRFEQNCERLIGLAEPLLMVVLGGIIGTLLVAMYLPLFSMGQQF
;
A
#
# COMPACT_ATOMS: atom_id res chain seq x y z
N MET A 1 25.18 8.40 9.17
CA MET A 1 24.02 9.32 9.14
C MET A 1 24.56 10.70 9.38
N MET A 2 24.74 11.53 8.34
CA MET A 2 25.18 12.90 8.56
C MET A 2 24.05 13.70 9.22
N PRO A 3 24.31 14.48 10.28
CA PRO A 3 23.35 15.47 10.76
C PRO A 3 23.03 16.45 9.63
N ILE A 4 21.75 16.77 9.45
CA ILE A 4 21.36 17.88 8.58
C ILE A 4 21.76 19.15 9.34
N ASN A 5 22.98 19.63 9.12
CA ASN A 5 23.62 20.70 9.90
C ASN A 5 22.94 22.07 9.80
N HIS A 6 21.90 22.20 8.98
CA HIS A 6 21.21 23.45 8.69
C HIS A 6 19.76 23.50 9.21
N CYS A 7 19.39 22.58 10.11
CA CYS A 7 18.00 22.42 10.56
C CYS A 7 17.84 22.39 12.08
N TRP A 8 16.96 23.27 12.56
CA TRP A 8 16.69 23.41 13.99
C TRP A 8 15.20 23.24 14.30
N TYR A 9 14.90 22.38 15.27
CA TYR A 9 13.56 22.23 15.83
C TYR A 9 13.38 23.25 16.95
N TRP A 10 12.26 23.95 16.93
CA TRP A 10 11.91 24.90 17.97
C TRP A 10 10.53 24.59 18.55
N GLN A 11 10.38 24.79 19.85
CA GLN A 11 9.12 24.58 20.56
C GLN A 11 8.95 25.67 21.61
N VAL A 12 7.77 26.30 21.60
CA VAL A 12 7.31 27.26 22.61
C VAL A 12 5.90 26.84 23.03
N GLY A 13 5.74 26.37 24.27
CA GLY A 13 4.46 25.83 24.76
C GLY A 13 3.92 24.67 23.90
N LYS A 14 2.70 24.83 23.35
CA LYS A 14 2.06 23.87 22.42
C LYS A 14 2.43 24.11 20.94
N GLN A 15 3.08 25.23 20.63
CA GLN A 15 3.49 25.56 19.26
C GLN A 15 4.88 24.98 18.99
N CYS A 16 4.99 24.25 17.89
CA CYS A 16 6.23 23.64 17.44
C CYS A 16 6.38 23.82 15.93
N GLY A 17 7.62 24.04 15.50
CA GLY A 17 7.95 24.28 14.11
C GLY A 17 9.40 23.96 13.81
N PHE A 18 9.76 24.13 12.55
CA PHE A 18 11.12 23.98 12.07
C PHE A 18 11.59 25.33 11.56
N VAL A 19 12.85 25.65 11.83
CA VAL A 19 13.53 26.77 11.21
C VAL A 19 14.83 26.27 10.62
N HIS A 20 15.04 26.70 9.39
CA HIS A 20 16.28 26.45 8.69
C HIS A 20 17.25 27.59 8.98
N ALA A 21 18.44 27.21 9.43
CA ALA A 21 19.50 28.16 9.68
C ALA A 21 20.84 27.44 9.65
N ASP A 22 21.83 28.09 9.08
CA ASP A 22 23.20 27.58 9.01
C ASP A 22 23.88 27.58 10.38
N SER A 23 23.33 28.30 11.36
CA SER A 23 23.78 28.28 12.76
C SER A 23 22.62 28.39 13.77
N ALA A 24 22.85 27.94 15.00
CA ALA A 24 21.89 28.06 16.10
C ALA A 24 21.49 29.52 16.37
N LEU A 25 22.44 30.43 16.18
CA LEU A 25 22.27 31.87 16.36
C LEU A 25 21.35 32.45 15.30
N GLN A 26 21.55 32.08 14.03
CA GLN A 26 20.70 32.51 12.93
C GLN A 26 19.27 31.93 13.06
N ALA A 27 19.12 30.69 13.55
CA ALA A 27 17.79 30.12 13.84
C ALA A 27 17.05 30.94 14.90
N LYS A 28 17.73 31.33 15.97
CA LYS A 28 17.15 32.18 17.02
C LYS A 28 16.80 33.58 16.52
N GLN A 29 17.63 34.17 15.63
CA GLN A 29 17.36 35.47 15.04
C GLN A 29 16.13 35.46 14.11
N LEU A 30 16.00 34.44 13.25
CA LEU A 30 14.82 34.26 12.40
C LEU A 30 13.54 34.04 13.23
N LEU A 31 13.64 33.29 14.33
CA LEU A 31 12.51 33.10 15.25
C LEU A 31 12.11 34.39 15.97
N ALA A 32 13.09 35.20 16.38
CA ALA A 32 12.84 36.50 16.99
C ALA A 32 12.16 37.48 16.02
N GLN A 33 12.55 37.46 14.73
CA GLN A 33 11.89 38.26 13.68
C GLN A 33 10.42 37.88 13.49
N HIS A 34 10.07 36.61 13.68
CA HIS A 34 8.69 36.12 13.66
C HIS A 34 7.95 36.26 15.02
N LYS A 35 8.45 37.09 15.94
CA LYS A 35 7.89 37.33 17.29
C LYS A 35 7.84 36.08 18.19
N ILE A 36 8.66 35.07 17.93
CA ILE A 36 8.77 33.87 18.74
C ILE A 36 9.99 34.03 19.67
N ASN A 37 9.81 34.83 20.71
CA ASN A 37 10.85 35.10 21.72
C ASN A 37 10.73 34.07 22.85
N SER A 38 11.67 33.11 22.92
CA SER A 38 11.87 32.04 23.96
C SER A 38 11.85 30.59 23.45
N ALA A 39 12.06 30.35 22.16
CA ALA A 39 12.10 28.98 21.67
C ALA A 39 13.40 28.25 22.04
N ALA A 40 13.28 27.07 22.66
CA ALA A 40 14.39 26.14 22.79
C ALA A 40 14.72 25.56 21.41
N VAL A 41 15.82 26.02 20.81
CA VAL A 41 16.28 25.62 19.48
C VAL A 41 17.22 24.42 19.64
N LYS A 42 16.78 23.23 19.21
CA LYS A 42 17.58 21.99 19.28
C LYS A 42 17.96 21.52 17.87
N PRO A 43 19.21 21.06 17.64
CA PRO A 43 19.58 20.50 16.35
C PRO A 43 18.73 19.26 16.07
N LEU A 44 18.24 19.17 14.85
CA LEU A 44 17.24 18.19 14.49
C LEU A 44 17.92 16.82 14.33
N SER A 45 17.84 16.00 15.38
CA SER A 45 18.34 14.61 15.33
C SER A 45 17.55 13.79 14.31
N ALA A 46 18.24 12.95 13.54
CA ALA A 46 17.70 12.02 12.55
C ALA A 46 16.52 11.17 13.06
N HIS A 47 16.40 11.00 14.38
CA HIS A 47 15.31 10.26 15.02
C HIS A 47 13.97 10.99 15.01
N LYS A 48 13.95 12.32 15.13
CA LYS A 48 12.69 13.12 15.10
C LYS A 48 12.11 13.28 13.69
N LEU A 49 12.93 13.17 12.64
CA LEU A 49 12.49 13.19 11.23
C LEU A 49 11.50 12.06 10.89
N LYS A 50 11.54 10.92 11.59
CA LYS A 50 10.63 9.79 11.33
C LYS A 50 9.15 10.14 11.57
N GLY A 51 8.85 11.06 12.48
CA GLY A 51 7.47 11.48 12.78
C GLY A 51 6.85 12.42 11.74
N TYR A 52 7.67 13.00 10.85
CA TYR A 52 7.25 14.01 9.88
C TYR A 52 7.35 13.53 8.43
N LYS A 53 7.53 12.22 8.20
CA LYS A 53 7.58 11.65 6.84
C LYS A 53 6.29 12.00 6.08
N PRO A 54 6.37 12.69 4.93
CA PRO A 54 5.19 13.09 4.18
C PRO A 54 4.47 11.87 3.59
N ARG A 55 3.15 12.01 3.39
CA ARG A 55 2.39 11.03 2.61
C ARG A 55 2.82 11.12 1.16
N LEU A 56 3.17 9.98 0.56
CA LEU A 56 3.58 9.92 -0.85
C LEU A 56 2.53 10.47 -1.81
N SER A 57 1.23 10.37 -1.49
CA SER A 57 0.18 10.96 -2.32
C SER A 57 0.34 12.47 -2.50
N LEU A 58 0.68 13.19 -1.42
CA LEU A 58 0.88 14.64 -1.46
C LEU A 58 2.15 15.01 -2.24
N TRP A 59 3.18 14.16 -2.18
CA TRP A 59 4.38 14.32 -3.00
C TRP A 59 4.04 14.23 -4.49
N TYR A 60 3.29 13.22 -4.91
CA TYR A 60 2.90 13.07 -6.32
C TYR A 60 1.94 14.15 -6.80
N GLU A 61 1.06 14.67 -5.94
CA GLU A 61 0.22 15.85 -6.26
C GLU A 61 1.08 17.10 -6.47
N LEU A 62 2.08 17.32 -5.60
CA LEU A 62 3.04 18.42 -5.76
C LEU A 62 3.84 18.26 -7.07
N LEU A 63 4.31 17.06 -7.41
CA LEU A 63 5.03 16.82 -8.67
C LEU A 63 4.19 17.17 -9.90
N GLN A 64 2.88 16.93 -9.87
CA GLN A 64 1.99 17.33 -10.96
C GLN A 64 1.89 18.84 -11.09
N GLN A 65 1.69 19.55 -9.99
CA GLN A 65 1.64 21.03 -10.01
C GLN A 65 2.97 21.61 -10.52
N VAL A 66 4.11 21.09 -10.06
CA VAL A 66 5.42 21.52 -10.53
C VAL A 66 5.60 21.22 -12.01
N SER A 67 5.19 20.05 -12.48
CA SER A 67 5.21 19.69 -13.90
C SER A 67 4.43 20.70 -14.75
N ASP A 68 3.23 21.07 -14.32
CA ASP A 68 2.36 21.99 -15.06
C ASP A 68 2.97 23.40 -15.12
N LEU A 69 3.54 23.88 -14.01
CA LEU A 69 4.23 25.17 -13.93
C LEU A 69 5.53 25.20 -14.75
N LEU A 70 6.34 24.13 -14.68
CA LEU A 70 7.53 23.98 -15.53
C LEU A 70 7.16 23.98 -17.01
N SER A 71 6.05 23.34 -17.38
CA SER A 71 5.55 23.31 -18.76
C SER A 71 5.10 24.71 -19.24
N SER A 72 4.67 25.59 -18.33
CA SER A 72 4.41 27.00 -18.62
C SER A 72 5.66 27.89 -18.68
N GLY A 73 6.86 27.33 -18.48
CA GLY A 73 8.13 28.04 -18.57
C GLY A 73 8.63 28.65 -17.26
N LEU A 74 8.00 28.34 -16.11
CA LEU A 74 8.50 28.79 -14.81
C LEU A 74 9.80 28.06 -14.44
N PRO A 75 10.79 28.74 -13.84
CA PRO A 75 11.97 28.11 -13.26
C PRO A 75 11.59 27.11 -12.15
N LEU A 76 12.36 26.03 -12.02
CA LEU A 76 12.09 24.95 -11.04
C LEU A 76 11.96 25.44 -9.60
N ALA A 77 12.83 26.36 -9.16
CA ALA A 77 12.79 26.89 -7.79
C ALA A 77 11.48 27.65 -7.51
N GLU A 78 11.00 28.43 -8.48
CA GLU A 78 9.74 29.17 -8.38
C GLU A 78 8.53 28.25 -8.43
N ALA A 79 8.53 27.27 -9.35
CA ALA A 79 7.49 26.25 -9.44
C ALA A 79 7.34 25.47 -8.12
N LEU A 80 8.46 25.00 -7.54
CA LEU A 80 8.47 24.32 -6.24
C LEU A 80 7.95 25.24 -5.12
N ARG A 81 8.35 26.51 -5.12
CA ARG A 81 7.92 27.49 -4.10
C ARG A 81 6.42 27.77 -4.19
N HIS A 82 5.85 27.82 -5.39
CA HIS A 82 4.42 27.99 -5.57
C HIS A 82 3.64 26.75 -5.09
N SER A 83 4.03 25.55 -5.55
CA SER A 83 3.33 24.31 -5.20
C SER A 83 3.41 23.97 -3.71
N VAL A 84 4.48 24.35 -3.03
CA VAL A 84 4.66 24.01 -1.60
C VAL A 84 3.80 24.85 -0.65
N CYS A 85 3.51 26.10 -1.03
CA CYS A 85 2.69 27.03 -0.24
C CYS A 85 1.28 26.46 0.02
N GLU A 86 0.71 25.80 -0.98
CA GLU A 86 -0.61 25.17 -0.92
C GLU A 86 -0.62 23.84 -0.13
N SER A 87 0.55 23.25 0.14
CA SER A 87 0.61 21.91 0.71
C SER A 87 0.23 21.88 2.21
N PRO A 88 -0.68 21.00 2.65
CA PRO A 88 -1.07 20.89 4.06
C PRO A 88 -0.03 20.15 4.93
N SER A 89 0.94 19.46 4.31
CA SER A 89 1.93 18.66 5.05
C SER A 89 3.14 19.49 5.44
N ARG A 90 3.32 19.70 6.75
CA ARG A 90 4.50 20.39 7.31
C ARG A 90 5.83 19.70 6.93
N GLY A 91 5.83 18.37 6.90
CA GLY A 91 7.03 17.60 6.54
C GLY A 91 7.38 17.71 5.06
N LEU A 92 6.37 17.70 4.18
CA LEU A 92 6.56 17.92 2.75
C LEU A 92 7.05 19.34 2.48
N ARG A 93 6.44 20.32 3.15
CA ARG A 93 6.79 21.73 3.01
C ARG A 93 8.25 21.98 3.34
N TRP A 94 8.68 21.47 4.48
CA TRP A 94 10.07 21.52 4.93
C TRP A 94 11.05 20.87 3.94
N MET A 95 10.74 19.66 3.46
CA MET A 95 11.61 18.95 2.52
C MET A 95 11.81 19.75 1.22
N VAL A 96 10.73 20.33 0.69
CA VAL A 96 10.76 21.09 -0.56
C VAL A 96 11.44 22.44 -0.38
N GLU A 97 11.21 23.15 0.73
CA GLU A 97 11.93 24.39 1.06
C GLU A 97 13.45 24.18 1.16
N ASP A 98 13.87 23.05 1.73
CA ASP A 98 15.28 22.67 1.77
C ASP A 98 15.84 22.39 0.37
N CYS A 99 15.08 21.67 -0.46
CA CYS A 99 15.44 21.45 -1.86
C CYS A 99 15.55 22.77 -2.64
N ILE A 100 14.62 23.71 -2.45
CA ILE A 100 14.66 25.04 -3.08
C ILE A 100 15.97 25.76 -2.75
N ARG A 101 16.38 25.80 -1.47
CA ARG A 101 17.66 26.42 -1.09
C ARG A 101 18.86 25.71 -1.70
N CYS A 102 18.84 24.38 -1.78
CA CYS A 102 19.91 23.64 -2.45
C CYS A 102 20.02 24.04 -3.94
N ILE A 103 18.88 24.16 -4.62
CA ILE A 103 18.81 24.58 -6.03
C ILE A 103 19.31 26.02 -6.19
N GLU A 104 18.90 26.94 -5.33
CA GLU A 104 19.36 28.34 -5.33
C GLU A 104 20.87 28.46 -5.08
N ARG A 105 21.46 27.51 -4.33
CA ARG A 105 22.91 27.38 -4.12
C ARG A 105 23.64 26.68 -5.28
N GLY A 106 22.93 26.33 -6.36
CA GLY A 106 23.48 25.69 -7.56
C GLY A 106 23.59 24.17 -7.49
N LEU A 107 23.00 23.51 -6.49
CA LEU A 107 22.93 22.04 -6.44
C LEU A 107 21.78 21.54 -7.31
N ALA A 108 22.02 20.44 -8.03
CA ALA A 108 20.97 19.74 -8.77
C ALA A 108 19.83 19.28 -7.83
N PHE A 109 18.58 19.35 -8.29
CA PHE A 109 17.42 19.01 -7.47
C PHE A 109 17.41 17.51 -7.08
N SER A 110 17.84 16.63 -7.97
CA SER A 110 18.08 15.21 -7.67
C SER A 110 19.07 14.98 -6.53
N ARG A 111 20.16 15.77 -6.45
CA ARG A 111 21.12 15.70 -5.34
C ARG A 111 20.50 16.17 -4.02
N ALA A 112 19.66 17.20 -4.05
CA ALA A 112 18.92 17.63 -2.87
C ALA A 112 17.96 16.53 -2.38
N LEU A 113 17.25 15.87 -3.30
CA LEU A 113 16.35 14.76 -2.98
C LEU A 113 17.05 13.52 -2.41
N GLN A 114 18.33 13.28 -2.73
CA GLN A 114 19.08 12.15 -2.17
C GLN A 114 19.20 12.18 -0.64
N LEU A 115 19.19 13.38 -0.03
CA LEU A 115 19.15 13.55 1.44
C LEU A 115 17.88 12.91 2.04
N TYR A 116 16.83 12.77 1.22
CA TYR A 116 15.50 12.29 1.58
C TYR A 116 15.18 10.89 1.04
N LYS A 117 16.18 10.07 0.69
CA LYS A 117 16.00 8.68 0.22
C LYS A 117 15.21 7.75 1.16
N ASN A 118 15.11 8.10 2.44
CA ASN A 118 14.29 7.35 3.40
C ASN A 118 12.79 7.71 3.31
N TRP A 119 12.46 8.86 2.72
CA TRP A 119 11.12 9.41 2.60
C TRP A 119 10.51 9.08 1.24
N LEU A 120 11.31 9.22 0.19
CA LEU A 120 10.90 9.04 -1.21
C LEU A 120 11.40 7.70 -1.76
N PRO A 121 10.71 7.11 -2.76
CA PRO A 121 11.23 5.96 -3.50
C PRO A 121 12.53 6.29 -4.24
N GLU A 122 13.52 5.40 -4.20
CA GLU A 122 14.79 5.58 -4.92
C GLU A 122 14.61 5.64 -6.45
N GLU A 123 13.59 4.96 -6.97
CA GLU A 123 13.21 5.00 -8.40
C GLU A 123 12.87 6.42 -8.85
N ASP A 124 12.08 7.16 -8.05
CA ASP A 124 11.63 8.51 -8.36
C ASP A 124 12.83 9.49 -8.39
N ILE A 125 13.74 9.37 -7.40
CA ILE A 125 14.95 10.21 -7.33
C ILE A 125 15.85 9.95 -8.55
N THR A 126 15.98 8.68 -8.96
CA THR A 126 16.81 8.29 -10.11
C THR A 126 16.20 8.78 -11.42
N ALA A 127 14.87 8.68 -11.58
CA ALA A 127 14.16 9.20 -12.74
C ALA A 127 14.31 10.73 -12.86
N ILE A 128 14.20 11.45 -11.74
CA ILE A 128 14.40 12.90 -11.69
C ILE A 128 15.85 13.26 -12.08
N ALA A 129 16.84 12.53 -11.57
CA ALA A 129 18.24 12.75 -11.93
C ALA A 129 18.49 12.62 -13.43
N TRP A 130 17.90 11.61 -14.06
CA TRP A 130 18.02 11.41 -15.52
C TRP A 130 17.26 12.50 -16.31
N ALA A 131 16.10 12.93 -15.81
CA ALA A 131 15.31 13.99 -16.42
C ALA A 131 15.99 15.37 -16.33
N GLU A 132 16.75 15.63 -15.27
CA GLU A 132 17.57 16.84 -15.15
C GLU A 132 18.69 16.87 -16.19
N GLN A 133 19.36 15.73 -16.41
CA GLN A 133 20.44 15.63 -17.39
C GLN A 133 19.94 15.77 -18.83
N THR A 134 18.74 15.24 -19.11
CA THR A 134 18.14 15.28 -20.45
C THR A 134 17.28 16.51 -20.70
N GLY A 135 17.07 17.37 -19.70
CA GLY A 135 16.21 18.56 -19.78
C GLY A 135 14.71 18.25 -19.86
N GLN A 136 14.29 17.00 -19.63
CA GLN A 136 12.89 16.54 -19.74
C GLN A 136 12.19 16.47 -18.39
N LEU A 137 12.52 17.39 -17.47
CA LEU A 137 12.04 17.37 -16.09
C LEU A 137 10.51 17.42 -16.01
N ALA A 138 9.87 18.38 -16.70
CA ALA A 138 8.42 18.54 -16.68
C ALA A 138 7.69 17.25 -17.09
N HIS A 139 8.04 16.70 -18.25
CA HIS A 139 7.45 15.44 -18.75
C HIS A 139 7.64 14.28 -17.76
N THR A 140 8.83 14.15 -17.16
CA THR A 140 9.11 13.05 -16.21
C THR A 140 8.30 13.19 -14.92
N LEU A 141 8.17 14.42 -14.39
CA LEU A 141 7.34 14.67 -13.21
C LEU A 141 5.86 14.33 -13.46
N HIS A 142 5.34 14.68 -14.64
CA HIS A 142 4.00 14.27 -15.06
C HIS A 142 3.85 12.74 -15.09
N GLN A 143 4.81 12.05 -15.71
CA GLN A 143 4.79 10.59 -15.79
C GLN A 143 4.81 9.93 -14.40
N LEU A 144 5.64 10.41 -13.48
CA LEU A 144 5.67 9.92 -12.09
C LEU A 144 4.30 10.10 -11.40
N HIS A 145 3.64 11.24 -11.59
CA HIS A 145 2.28 11.44 -11.08
C HIS A 145 1.28 10.44 -11.68
N GLN A 146 1.29 10.23 -12.99
CA GLN A 146 0.39 9.29 -13.67
C GLN A 146 0.57 7.86 -13.16
N VAL A 147 1.82 7.41 -13.01
CA VAL A 147 2.15 6.09 -12.44
C VAL A 147 1.59 5.97 -11.02
N ALA A 148 1.83 6.96 -10.16
CA ALA A 148 1.33 6.96 -8.79
C ALA A 148 -0.21 6.97 -8.71
N LYS A 149 -0.86 7.75 -9.57
CA LYS A 149 -2.33 7.82 -9.67
C LYS A 149 -2.94 6.48 -10.09
N ARG A 150 -2.33 5.80 -11.07
CA ARG A 150 -2.72 4.44 -11.48
C ARG A 150 -2.58 3.45 -10.32
N GLN A 151 -1.44 3.45 -9.62
CA GLN A 151 -1.23 2.57 -8.47
C GLN A 151 -2.25 2.83 -7.34
N LEU A 152 -2.57 4.10 -7.07
CA LEU A 152 -3.58 4.46 -6.08
C LEU A 152 -4.97 3.98 -6.48
N ARG A 153 -5.34 4.06 -7.76
CA ARG A 153 -6.61 3.54 -8.29
C ARG A 153 -6.73 2.04 -8.08
N LEU A 154 -5.70 1.27 -8.45
CA LEU A 154 -5.67 -0.18 -8.24
C LEU A 154 -5.82 -0.54 -6.76
N LYS A 155 -5.11 0.16 -5.88
CA LYS A 155 -5.22 -0.03 -4.42
C LYS A 155 -6.62 0.30 -3.90
N LYS A 156 -7.24 1.37 -4.39
CA LYS A 156 -8.61 1.76 -4.03
C LYS A 156 -9.63 0.73 -4.50
N GLN A 157 -9.50 0.22 -5.72
CA GLN A 157 -10.34 -0.86 -6.25
C GLN A 157 -10.20 -2.14 -5.41
N MET A 158 -8.98 -2.56 -5.08
CA MET A 158 -8.74 -3.70 -4.18
C MET A 158 -9.41 -3.49 -2.82
N SER A 159 -9.22 -2.30 -2.22
CA SER A 159 -9.82 -1.96 -0.93
C SER A 159 -11.35 -1.96 -1.01
N LYS A 160 -11.93 -1.45 -2.10
CA LYS A 160 -13.38 -1.45 -2.32
C LYS A 160 -13.93 -2.88 -2.40
N ALA A 161 -13.29 -3.75 -3.16
CA ALA A 161 -13.69 -5.15 -3.31
C ALA A 161 -13.69 -5.92 -1.98
N LEU A 162 -12.74 -5.63 -1.09
CA LEU A 162 -12.64 -6.30 0.22
C LEU A 162 -13.48 -5.65 1.32
N ARG A 163 -13.77 -4.34 1.22
CA ARG A 163 -14.45 -3.60 2.29
C ARG A 163 -15.89 -4.08 2.49
N TYR A 164 -16.61 -4.35 1.41
CA TYR A 164 -18.00 -4.79 1.49
C TYR A 164 -18.15 -6.14 2.21
N PRO A 165 -17.44 -7.23 1.81
CA PRO A 165 -17.50 -8.50 2.52
C PRO A 165 -17.12 -8.39 3.99
N VAL A 166 -16.09 -7.61 4.31
CA VAL A 166 -15.62 -7.44 5.69
C VAL A 166 -16.66 -6.75 6.57
N ILE A 167 -17.32 -5.70 6.08
CA ILE A 167 -18.36 -4.99 6.85
C ILE A 167 -19.54 -5.91 7.13
N VAL A 168 -20.04 -6.62 6.11
CA VAL A 168 -21.20 -7.52 6.27
C VAL A 168 -20.88 -8.67 7.22
N LEU A 169 -19.70 -9.30 7.10
CA LEU A 169 -19.26 -10.35 8.02
C LEU A 169 -19.13 -9.83 9.46
N LEU A 170 -18.65 -8.60 9.64
CA LEU A 170 -18.54 -7.99 10.97
C LEU A 170 -19.93 -7.77 11.58
N VAL A 171 -20.89 -7.23 10.80
CA VAL A 171 -22.27 -7.04 11.26
C VAL A 171 -22.94 -8.38 11.55
N ALA A 172 -22.84 -9.37 10.64
CA ALA A 172 -23.39 -10.70 10.84
C ALA A 172 -22.78 -11.38 12.08
N GLY A 173 -21.46 -11.28 12.26
CA GLY A 173 -20.76 -11.77 13.44
C GLY A 173 -21.20 -11.07 14.72
N ALA A 174 -21.40 -9.75 14.69
CA ALA A 174 -21.89 -8.99 15.84
C ALA A 174 -23.32 -9.38 16.23
N VAL A 175 -24.21 -9.54 15.24
CA VAL A 175 -25.58 -10.02 15.47
C VAL A 175 -25.56 -11.44 16.03
N CYS A 176 -24.76 -12.35 15.45
CA CYS A 176 -24.61 -13.72 15.94
C CYS A 176 -24.09 -13.73 17.39
N PHE A 177 -23.07 -12.92 17.69
CA PHE A 177 -22.50 -12.80 19.03
C PHE A 177 -23.52 -12.26 20.05
N MET A 178 -24.27 -11.22 19.69
CA MET A 178 -25.33 -10.66 20.54
C MET A 178 -26.45 -11.67 20.79
N MET A 179 -26.91 -12.36 19.74
CA MET A 179 -27.95 -13.39 19.83
C MET A 179 -27.51 -14.53 20.73
N MET A 180 -26.28 -15.03 20.53
CA MET A 180 -25.76 -16.15 21.29
C MET A 180 -25.45 -15.77 22.74
N GLY A 181 -24.88 -14.59 22.99
CA GLY A 181 -24.45 -14.17 24.32
C GLY A 181 -25.56 -13.64 25.24
N TRP A 182 -26.65 -13.09 24.69
CA TRP A 182 -27.76 -12.52 25.48
C TRP A 182 -29.11 -13.14 25.19
N VAL A 183 -29.45 -13.33 23.92
CA VAL A 183 -30.80 -13.80 23.56
C VAL A 183 -30.95 -15.27 23.90
N LEU A 184 -30.09 -16.14 23.40
CA LEU A 184 -30.14 -17.59 23.65
C LEU A 184 -30.19 -17.95 25.16
N PRO A 185 -29.32 -17.40 26.05
CA PRO A 185 -29.38 -17.70 27.47
C PRO A 185 -30.63 -17.15 28.17
N SER A 186 -31.30 -16.14 27.63
CA SER A 186 -32.57 -15.65 28.18
C SER A 186 -33.70 -16.68 28.02
N PHE A 187 -33.58 -17.57 27.03
CA PHE A 187 -34.51 -18.70 26.83
C PHE A 187 -34.04 -19.98 27.52
N ALA A 188 -32.76 -20.11 27.89
CA ALA A 188 -32.24 -21.24 28.64
C ALA A 188 -33.08 -21.66 29.87
N PRO A 189 -33.57 -20.74 30.74
CA PRO A 189 -34.39 -21.14 31.89
C PRO A 189 -35.78 -21.68 31.51
N LEU A 190 -36.26 -21.45 30.29
CA LEU A 190 -37.55 -21.95 29.81
C LEU A 190 -37.48 -23.42 29.35
N PHE A 191 -36.28 -23.95 29.11
CA PHE A 191 -36.10 -25.27 28.51
C PHE A 191 -35.95 -26.42 29.53
N GLY A 192 -35.97 -26.14 30.83
CA GLY A 192 -35.92 -27.16 31.89
C GLY A 192 -34.64 -28.01 31.90
N GLU A 193 -34.61 -29.05 32.74
CA GLU A 193 -33.53 -30.06 32.80
C GLU A 193 -33.67 -31.16 31.72
N GLU A 194 -34.62 -31.02 30.80
CA GLU A 194 -34.88 -32.02 29.77
C GLU A 194 -33.80 -32.09 28.69
N GLU A 195 -33.79 -33.19 27.93
CA GLU A 195 -32.82 -33.49 26.88
C GLU A 195 -32.90 -32.48 25.72
N LEU A 196 -32.24 -31.34 25.90
CA LEU A 196 -32.04 -30.34 24.88
C LEU A 196 -31.50 -31.00 23.60
N PRO A 197 -32.12 -30.75 22.43
CA PRO A 197 -31.62 -31.24 21.16
C PRO A 197 -30.14 -30.91 20.96
N TRP A 198 -29.40 -31.81 20.32
CA TRP A 198 -27.94 -31.72 20.16
C TRP A 198 -27.47 -30.37 19.60
N LEU A 199 -28.25 -29.77 18.69
CA LEU A 199 -27.98 -28.47 18.07
C LEU A 199 -28.04 -27.32 19.10
N THR A 200 -29.11 -27.26 19.90
CA THR A 200 -29.31 -26.24 20.95
C THR A 200 -28.26 -26.41 22.06
N ARG A 201 -27.92 -27.66 22.42
CA ARG A 201 -26.86 -27.95 23.41
C ARG A 201 -25.47 -27.51 22.93
N MET A 202 -25.15 -27.72 21.65
CA MET A 202 -23.88 -27.26 21.07
C MET A 202 -23.80 -25.73 21.06
N LEU A 203 -24.89 -25.05 20.71
CA LEU A 203 -24.97 -23.59 20.71
C LEU A 203 -24.87 -22.99 22.11
N LEU A 204 -25.51 -23.59 23.12
CA LEU A 204 -25.37 -23.17 24.53
C LEU A 204 -23.93 -23.33 25.03
N LYS A 205 -23.29 -24.48 24.78
CA LYS A 205 -21.88 -24.69 25.12
C LYS A 205 -20.95 -23.68 24.44
N ALA A 206 -21.20 -23.38 23.17
CA ALA A 206 -20.45 -22.36 22.44
C ALA A 206 -20.73 -20.94 22.96
N SER A 207 -21.96 -20.65 23.40
CA SER A 207 -22.33 -19.39 24.07
C SER A 207 -21.58 -19.23 25.40
N ASP A 208 -21.61 -20.26 26.24
CA ASP A 208 -20.93 -20.24 27.55
C ASP A 208 -19.42 -20.09 27.38
N PHE A 209 -18.83 -20.82 26.42
CA PHE A 209 -17.42 -20.67 26.04
C PHE A 209 -17.11 -19.25 25.56
N LEU A 210 -17.95 -18.67 24.69
CA LEU A 210 -17.78 -17.30 24.20
C LEU A 210 -17.90 -16.27 25.33
N ARG A 211 -18.77 -16.49 26.32
CA ARG A 211 -18.99 -15.58 27.46
C ARG A 211 -17.86 -15.65 28.48
N GLU A 212 -17.43 -16.85 28.85
CA GLU A 212 -16.33 -17.06 29.80
C GLU A 212 -14.98 -16.68 29.21
N GLN A 213 -14.76 -16.96 27.93
CA GLN A 213 -13.48 -16.70 27.26
C GLN A 213 -13.50 -15.41 26.42
N ALA A 214 -14.53 -14.56 26.49
CA ALA A 214 -14.60 -13.32 25.70
C ALA A 214 -13.33 -12.48 25.82
N VAL A 215 -12.83 -12.31 27.05
CA VAL A 215 -11.61 -11.55 27.36
C VAL A 215 -10.36 -12.26 26.84
N SER A 216 -10.29 -13.60 26.97
CA SER A 216 -9.20 -14.43 26.45
C SER A 216 -9.17 -14.43 24.91
N ILE A 217 -10.32 -14.46 24.24
CA ILE A 217 -10.45 -14.41 22.78
C ILE A 217 -10.03 -13.03 22.25
N LEU A 218 -10.47 -11.95 22.90
CA LEU A 218 -10.01 -10.59 22.59
C LEU A 218 -8.48 -10.46 22.79
N GLY A 219 -7.97 -11.01 23.89
CA GLY A 219 -6.54 -11.10 24.17
C GLY A 219 -5.79 -11.90 23.11
N LEU A 220 -6.36 -13.01 22.62
CA LEU A 220 -5.77 -13.85 21.59
C LEU A 220 -5.80 -13.18 20.21
N ILE A 221 -6.87 -12.46 19.86
CA ILE A 221 -6.94 -11.65 18.63
C ILE A 221 -5.92 -10.50 18.67
N LEU A 222 -5.79 -9.81 19.81
CA LEU A 222 -4.77 -8.77 20.02
C LEU A 222 -3.36 -9.34 19.98
N PHE A 223 -3.12 -10.48 20.63
CA PHE A 223 -1.84 -11.17 20.60
C PHE A 223 -1.49 -11.67 19.21
N PHE A 224 -2.44 -12.25 18.48
CA PHE A 224 -2.21 -12.74 17.12
C PHE A 224 -2.01 -11.59 16.13
N SER A 225 -2.74 -10.48 16.29
CA SER A 225 -2.54 -9.27 15.47
C SER A 225 -1.20 -8.57 15.76
N ALA A 226 -0.81 -8.48 17.03
CA ALA A 226 0.50 -7.97 17.45
C ALA A 226 1.65 -8.88 16.99
N SER A 227 1.47 -10.20 17.12
CA SER A 227 2.40 -11.21 16.64
C SER A 227 2.52 -11.16 15.11
N LEU A 228 1.40 -11.07 14.37
CA LEU A 228 1.42 -10.83 12.92
C LEU A 228 2.18 -9.56 12.55
N TYR A 229 2.01 -8.49 13.32
CA TYR A 229 2.69 -7.22 13.09
C TYR A 229 4.21 -7.35 13.29
N MET A 230 4.65 -8.08 14.32
CA MET A 230 6.06 -8.35 14.58
C MET A 230 6.66 -9.35 13.58
N VAL A 231 5.91 -10.41 13.24
CA VAL A 231 6.30 -11.46 12.31
C VAL A 231 6.33 -10.96 10.86
N ARG A 232 5.52 -9.95 10.48
CA ARG A 232 5.62 -9.28 9.17
C ARG A 232 7.03 -8.79 8.84
N LYS A 233 7.86 -8.46 9.84
CA LYS A 233 9.26 -8.06 9.63
C LYS A 233 10.22 -9.24 9.41
N LYS A 234 9.93 -10.43 9.95
CA LYS A 234 10.83 -11.61 9.93
C LYS A 234 10.36 -12.74 9.01
N ALA A 235 9.06 -13.01 8.90
CA ALA A 235 8.47 -14.06 8.06
C ALA A 235 7.71 -13.51 6.85
N HIS A 236 8.18 -12.38 6.29
CA HIS A 236 7.59 -11.73 5.13
C HIS A 236 7.42 -12.72 3.96
N LEU A 237 8.40 -13.61 3.76
CA LEU A 237 8.36 -14.66 2.72
C LEU A 237 7.24 -15.69 2.91
N PHE A 238 7.06 -16.18 4.14
CA PHE A 238 6.03 -17.18 4.45
C PHE A 238 4.63 -16.58 4.27
N TRP A 239 4.42 -15.37 4.77
CA TRP A 239 3.16 -14.63 4.60
C TRP A 239 2.85 -14.32 3.14
N GLN A 240 3.85 -13.90 2.36
CA GLN A 240 3.67 -13.67 0.92
C GLN A 240 3.24 -14.96 0.21
N ARG A 241 3.90 -16.09 0.51
CA ARG A 241 3.53 -17.40 -0.06
C ARG A 241 2.12 -17.84 0.34
N ALA A 242 1.77 -17.74 1.62
CA ALA A 242 0.44 -18.08 2.11
C ALA A 242 -0.66 -17.22 1.44
N LEU A 243 -0.45 -15.91 1.30
CA LEU A 243 -1.39 -15.02 0.61
C LEU A 243 -1.54 -15.37 -0.88
N SER A 244 -0.45 -15.76 -1.56
CA SER A 244 -0.50 -16.20 -2.96
C SER A 244 -1.23 -17.52 -3.18
N GLN A 245 -1.34 -18.38 -2.15
CA GLN A 245 -2.04 -19.66 -2.25
C GLN A 245 -3.56 -19.53 -2.11
N LEU A 246 -4.07 -18.38 -1.67
CA LEU A 246 -5.51 -18.14 -1.59
C LEU A 246 -6.07 -18.01 -3.02
N PRO A 247 -7.07 -18.81 -3.43
CA PRO A 247 -7.46 -18.96 -4.83
C PRO A 247 -7.98 -17.67 -5.48
N PHE A 248 -8.57 -16.77 -4.69
CA PHE A 248 -9.04 -15.47 -5.17
C PHE A 248 -8.06 -14.33 -4.87
N ILE A 249 -7.67 -14.18 -3.61
CA ILE A 249 -6.79 -13.08 -3.17
C ILE A 249 -5.40 -13.21 -3.78
N GLY A 250 -4.89 -14.43 -3.91
CA GLY A 250 -3.59 -14.72 -4.52
C GLY A 250 -3.54 -14.28 -5.98
N LYS A 251 -4.57 -14.60 -6.78
CA LYS A 251 -4.68 -14.18 -8.18
C LYS A 251 -4.74 -12.65 -8.33
N LEU A 252 -5.49 -11.96 -7.47
CA LEU A 252 -5.55 -10.50 -7.46
C LEU A 252 -4.20 -9.86 -7.12
N LEU A 253 -3.49 -10.44 -6.14
CA LEU A 253 -2.16 -9.99 -5.76
C LEU A 253 -1.14 -10.26 -6.87
N GLU A 254 -1.24 -11.39 -7.55
CA GLU A 254 -0.39 -11.71 -8.67
C GLU A 254 -0.62 -10.75 -9.84
N ASP A 255 -1.87 -10.51 -10.23
CA ASP A 255 -2.22 -9.61 -11.34
C ASP A 255 -1.74 -8.18 -11.06
N ILE A 256 -1.93 -7.64 -9.85
CA ILE A 256 -1.45 -6.28 -9.52
C ILE A 256 0.08 -6.21 -9.48
N LYS A 257 0.78 -7.29 -9.05
CA LYS A 257 2.24 -7.31 -9.00
C LYS A 257 2.86 -7.46 -10.38
N LEU A 258 2.27 -8.27 -11.26
CA LEU A 258 2.69 -8.40 -12.64
C LEU A 258 2.37 -7.14 -13.45
N GLN A 259 1.22 -6.52 -13.21
CA GLN A 259 0.90 -5.19 -13.77
C GLN A 259 1.98 -4.17 -13.42
N GLN A 260 2.36 -4.07 -12.13
CA GLN A 260 3.41 -3.15 -11.68
C GLN A 260 4.77 -3.45 -12.32
N LEU A 261 5.13 -4.73 -12.43
CA LEU A 261 6.37 -5.19 -13.03
C LEU A 261 6.45 -4.82 -14.52
N PHE A 262 5.44 -5.19 -15.30
CA PHE A 262 5.40 -4.91 -16.74
C PHE A 262 5.33 -3.41 -17.03
N HIS A 263 4.56 -2.65 -16.23
CA HIS A 263 4.49 -1.21 -16.41
C HIS A 263 5.83 -0.52 -16.14
N ARG A 264 6.56 -0.93 -15.10
CA ARG A 264 7.90 -0.40 -14.80
C ARG A 264 8.89 -0.68 -15.93
N LEU A 265 8.88 -1.92 -16.45
CA LEU A 265 9.72 -2.27 -17.61
C LEU A 265 9.34 -1.46 -18.84
N ALA A 266 8.04 -1.29 -19.12
CA ALA A 266 7.57 -0.49 -20.24
C ALA A 266 8.05 0.97 -20.15
N VAL A 267 7.93 1.59 -18.97
CA VAL A 267 8.37 2.97 -18.75
C VAL A 267 9.88 3.10 -18.89
N ALA A 268 10.65 2.18 -18.30
CA ALA A 268 12.11 2.22 -18.36
C ALA A 268 12.63 2.02 -19.79
N LEU A 269 12.09 1.04 -20.53
CA LEU A 269 12.50 0.76 -21.91
C LEU A 269 12.07 1.88 -22.86
N LYS A 270 10.87 2.45 -22.69
CA LYS A 270 10.39 3.59 -23.48
C LYS A 270 11.22 4.85 -23.24
N ALA A 271 11.80 5.01 -22.05
CA ALA A 271 12.75 6.08 -21.74
C ALA A 271 14.15 5.85 -22.35
N GLY A 272 14.36 4.75 -23.08
CA GLY A 272 15.65 4.42 -23.70
C GLY A 272 16.69 3.88 -22.71
N ILE A 273 16.28 3.50 -21.50
CA ILE A 273 17.18 2.86 -20.53
C ILE A 273 17.58 1.48 -21.07
N GLU A 274 18.87 1.18 -21.03
CA GLU A 274 19.39 -0.12 -21.47
C GLU A 274 18.68 -1.27 -20.73
N THR A 275 18.32 -2.32 -21.46
CA THR A 275 17.57 -3.49 -20.95
C THR A 275 18.12 -4.02 -19.62
N ARG A 276 19.45 -4.15 -19.50
CA ARG A 276 20.11 -4.64 -18.28
C ARG A 276 19.83 -3.71 -17.09
N GLN A 277 19.97 -2.41 -17.30
CA GLN A 277 19.74 -1.40 -16.26
C GLN A 277 18.26 -1.30 -15.88
N ALA A 278 17.35 -1.41 -16.86
CA ALA A 278 15.90 -1.45 -16.64
C ALA A 278 15.46 -2.67 -15.80
N LEU A 279 16.02 -3.85 -16.09
CA LEU A 279 15.76 -5.07 -15.31
C LEU A 279 16.28 -4.95 -13.87
N ASN A 280 17.51 -4.43 -13.71
CA ASN A 280 18.12 -4.27 -12.40
C ASN A 280 17.33 -3.26 -11.52
N SER A 281 17.00 -2.09 -12.06
CA SER A 281 16.23 -1.07 -11.33
C SER A 281 14.85 -1.59 -10.91
N THR A 282 14.15 -2.27 -11.83
CA THR A 282 12.84 -2.87 -11.56
C THR A 282 12.95 -4.00 -10.52
N ALA A 283 13.99 -4.83 -10.57
CA ALA A 283 14.19 -5.90 -9.59
C ALA A 283 14.46 -5.37 -8.17
N HIS A 284 15.09 -4.20 -8.04
CA HIS A 284 15.32 -3.57 -6.74
C HIS A 284 14.05 -3.01 -6.10
N SER A 285 13.08 -2.58 -6.91
CA SER A 285 11.84 -1.96 -6.41
C SER A 285 10.69 -2.93 -6.21
N LEU A 286 10.83 -4.20 -6.59
CA LEU A 286 9.85 -5.23 -6.33
C LEU A 286 9.88 -5.63 -4.85
N THR A 287 8.75 -5.38 -4.18
CA THR A 287 8.52 -5.75 -2.78
C THR A 287 8.10 -7.21 -2.61
N TRP A 288 7.64 -7.85 -3.68
CA TRP A 288 7.20 -9.24 -3.68
C TRP A 288 8.36 -10.16 -4.06
N LEU A 289 8.84 -10.96 -3.11
CA LEU A 289 10.06 -11.75 -3.28
C LEU A 289 9.96 -12.80 -4.40
N PRO A 290 8.86 -13.55 -4.56
CA PRO A 290 8.71 -14.49 -5.68
C PRO A 290 8.95 -13.86 -7.06
N HIS A 291 8.32 -12.71 -7.34
CA HIS A 291 8.52 -12.00 -8.61
C HIS A 291 9.90 -11.39 -8.73
N ARG A 292 10.50 -10.94 -7.61
CA ARG A 292 11.87 -10.43 -7.60
C ARG A 292 12.89 -11.51 -7.97
N HIS A 293 12.75 -12.72 -7.45
CA HIS A 293 13.61 -13.85 -7.81
C HIS A 293 13.43 -14.23 -9.28
N ALA A 294 12.18 -14.26 -9.76
CA ALA A 294 11.89 -14.55 -11.15
C ALA A 294 12.45 -13.48 -12.11
N LEU A 295 12.37 -12.20 -11.75
CA LEU A 295 12.95 -11.15 -12.58
C LEU A 295 14.48 -11.19 -12.59
N ARG A 296 15.11 -11.59 -11.47
CA ARG A 296 16.56 -11.82 -11.44
C ARG A 296 17.02 -12.98 -12.32
N SER A 297 16.24 -14.07 -12.42
CA SER A 297 16.59 -15.16 -13.36
C SER A 297 16.45 -14.72 -14.82
N VAL A 298 15.46 -13.88 -15.12
CA VAL A 298 15.33 -13.22 -16.44
C VAL A 298 16.53 -12.33 -16.71
N GLN A 299 16.91 -11.46 -15.76
CA GLN A 299 18.08 -10.59 -15.87
C GLN A 299 19.35 -11.38 -16.20
N GLN A 300 19.64 -12.44 -15.43
CA GLN A 300 20.83 -13.27 -15.64
C GLN A 300 20.83 -13.94 -17.02
N SER A 301 19.65 -14.34 -17.53
CA SER A 301 19.52 -14.93 -18.86
C SER A 301 19.77 -13.92 -19.98
N VAL A 302 19.26 -12.69 -19.83
CA VAL A 302 19.52 -11.59 -20.78
C VAL A 302 20.99 -11.17 -20.75
N GLU A 303 21.63 -11.16 -19.58
CA GLU A 303 23.07 -10.90 -19.44
C GLU A 303 23.95 -11.94 -20.15
N GLN A 304 23.45 -13.17 -20.29
CA GLN A 304 24.08 -14.25 -21.07
C GLN A 304 23.80 -14.14 -22.58
N GLY A 305 23.10 -13.09 -23.03
CA GLY A 305 22.78 -12.88 -24.44
C GLY A 305 21.56 -13.64 -24.94
N LYS A 306 20.75 -14.24 -24.05
CA LYS A 306 19.50 -14.88 -24.45
C LYS A 306 18.43 -13.83 -24.75
N GLY A 307 17.56 -14.14 -25.71
CA GLY A 307 16.42 -13.30 -26.04
C GLY A 307 15.40 -13.17 -24.90
N TRP A 308 14.49 -12.21 -25.02
CA TRP A 308 13.41 -11.95 -24.06
C TRP A 308 12.49 -13.16 -23.89
N VAL A 309 12.10 -13.80 -25.00
CA VAL A 309 11.21 -14.96 -24.96
C VAL A 309 11.83 -16.11 -24.17
N ASP A 310 13.10 -16.44 -24.44
CA ASP A 310 13.79 -17.57 -23.78
C ASP A 310 14.06 -17.27 -22.31
N SER A 311 14.42 -16.02 -22.01
CA SER A 311 14.64 -15.55 -20.64
C SER A 311 13.36 -15.65 -19.80
N PHE A 312 12.21 -15.23 -20.34
CA PHE A 312 10.92 -15.37 -19.64
C PHE A 312 10.44 -16.82 -19.57
N ARG A 313 10.69 -17.64 -20.59
CA ARG A 313 10.28 -19.05 -20.64
C ARG A 313 10.91 -19.87 -19.52
N SER A 314 12.16 -19.59 -19.19
CA SER A 314 12.89 -20.22 -18.07
C SER A 314 12.47 -19.73 -16.68
N SER A 315 11.61 -18.71 -16.60
CA SER A 315 11.19 -18.08 -15.35
C SER A 315 9.78 -18.54 -14.92
N PRO A 316 9.44 -18.46 -13.62
CA PRO A 316 8.07 -18.69 -13.16
C PRO A 316 7.07 -17.59 -13.56
N LEU A 317 7.50 -16.56 -14.32
CA LEU A 317 6.62 -15.56 -14.93
C LEU A 317 6.14 -15.98 -16.34
N SER A 318 6.42 -17.22 -16.74
CA SER A 318 6.06 -17.77 -18.05
C SER A 318 4.56 -18.02 -18.19
N GLU A 319 3.82 -17.03 -18.72
CA GLU A 319 2.45 -17.24 -19.20
C GLU A 319 2.45 -17.33 -20.75
N PRO A 320 1.69 -18.24 -21.37
CA PRO A 320 1.64 -18.38 -22.83
C PRO A 320 1.33 -17.08 -23.57
N ARG A 321 0.43 -16.25 -23.03
CA ARG A 321 0.13 -14.91 -23.58
C ARG A 321 1.34 -13.99 -23.51
N THR A 322 2.03 -13.94 -22.37
CA THR A 322 3.24 -13.12 -22.18
C THR A 322 4.32 -13.50 -23.18
N LEU A 323 4.58 -14.80 -23.37
CA LEU A 323 5.57 -15.28 -24.34
C LEU A 323 5.18 -14.94 -25.78
N SER A 324 3.89 -15.01 -26.12
CA SER A 324 3.40 -14.68 -27.47
C SER A 324 3.60 -13.19 -27.81
N PHE A 325 3.26 -12.30 -26.88
CA PHE A 325 3.50 -10.86 -27.05
C PHE A 325 4.99 -10.54 -27.14
N LEU A 326 5.81 -11.10 -26.24
CA LEU A 326 7.26 -10.89 -26.28
C LEU A 326 7.88 -11.41 -27.57
N LYS A 327 7.41 -12.54 -28.11
CA LYS A 327 7.93 -13.10 -29.37
C LYS A 327 7.72 -12.15 -30.55
N VAL A 328 6.52 -11.61 -30.69
CA VAL A 328 6.21 -10.63 -31.75
C VAL A 328 6.99 -9.34 -31.54
N ALA A 329 7.10 -8.89 -30.29
CA ALA A 329 7.79 -7.66 -29.95
C ALA A 329 9.29 -7.72 -30.17
N GLU A 330 9.91 -8.84 -29.82
CA GLU A 330 11.34 -9.09 -30.00
C GLU A 330 11.72 -9.13 -31.49
N GLN A 331 10.87 -9.71 -32.33
CA GLN A 331 11.04 -9.71 -33.79
C GLN A 331 10.90 -8.32 -34.41
N ASN A 332 10.00 -7.49 -33.86
CA ASN A 332 9.69 -6.16 -34.38
C ASN A 332 10.48 -5.03 -33.69
N GLY A 333 11.32 -5.34 -32.69
CA GLY A 333 12.06 -4.35 -31.90
C GLY A 333 11.23 -3.51 -30.91
N ASN A 334 9.94 -3.82 -30.71
CA ASN A 334 8.99 -2.99 -29.94
C ASN A 334 8.65 -3.60 -28.57
N VAL A 335 9.67 -3.98 -27.81
CA VAL A 335 9.53 -4.68 -26.52
C VAL A 335 8.91 -3.78 -25.43
N ASP A 336 9.19 -2.47 -25.48
CA ASP A 336 8.60 -1.46 -24.61
C ASP A 336 7.07 -1.41 -24.75
N GLN A 337 6.56 -1.41 -25.98
CA GLN A 337 5.12 -1.40 -26.25
C GLN A 337 4.46 -2.71 -25.81
N ALA A 338 5.13 -3.85 -26.00
CA ALA A 338 4.60 -5.13 -25.55
C ALA A 338 4.47 -5.21 -24.02
N PHE A 339 5.45 -4.71 -23.27
CA PHE A 339 5.32 -4.62 -21.82
C PHE A 339 4.21 -3.64 -21.39
N ALA A 340 3.99 -2.55 -22.12
CA ALA A 340 2.86 -1.65 -21.86
C ALA A 340 1.51 -2.38 -22.04
N THR A 341 1.35 -3.09 -23.16
CA THR A 341 0.14 -3.88 -23.44
C THR A 341 -0.06 -5.01 -22.42
N LEU A 342 1.00 -5.71 -22.02
CA LEU A 342 0.93 -6.74 -20.99
C LEU A 342 0.53 -6.15 -19.62
N ALA A 343 0.99 -4.96 -19.28
CA ALA A 343 0.57 -4.26 -18.07
C ALA A 343 -0.93 -3.94 -18.12
N ASP A 344 -1.44 -3.44 -19.24
CA ASP A 344 -2.86 -3.12 -19.41
C ASP A 344 -3.75 -4.37 -19.35
N ILE A 345 -3.32 -5.48 -19.97
CA ILE A 345 -4.02 -6.78 -19.88
C ILE A 345 -4.12 -7.23 -18.42
N ARG A 346 -3.03 -7.11 -17.63
CA ARG A 346 -3.05 -7.47 -16.20
C ARG A 346 -3.92 -6.54 -15.38
N GLN A 347 -3.91 -5.25 -15.70
CA GLN A 347 -4.81 -4.29 -15.07
C GLN A 347 -6.29 -4.64 -15.32
N GLN A 348 -6.66 -4.93 -16.56
CA GLN A 348 -8.03 -5.32 -16.91
C GLN A 348 -8.44 -6.62 -16.21
N ARG A 349 -7.55 -7.63 -16.17
CA ARG A 349 -7.81 -8.88 -15.45
C ARG A 349 -8.02 -8.65 -13.96
N PHE A 350 -7.22 -7.77 -13.35
CA PHE A 350 -7.37 -7.35 -11.96
C PHE A 350 -8.72 -6.67 -11.70
N GLU A 351 -9.13 -5.73 -12.57
CA GLU A 351 -10.41 -5.02 -12.46
C GLU A 351 -11.59 -6.01 -12.57
N GLN A 352 -11.58 -6.90 -13.56
CA GLN A 352 -12.60 -7.95 -13.73
C GLN A 352 -12.66 -8.90 -12.54
N ASN A 353 -11.51 -9.30 -11.98
CA ASN A 353 -11.47 -10.17 -10.80
C ASN A 353 -11.99 -9.46 -9.55
N CYS A 354 -11.78 -8.14 -9.41
CA CYS A 354 -12.41 -7.34 -8.35
C CYS A 354 -13.94 -7.34 -8.48
N GLU A 355 -14.46 -7.14 -9.69
CA GLU A 355 -15.90 -7.14 -9.95
C GLU A 355 -16.53 -8.51 -9.68
N ARG A 356 -15.89 -9.59 -10.14
CA ARG A 356 -16.32 -10.97 -9.85
C ARG A 356 -16.36 -11.25 -8.36
N LEU A 357 -15.37 -10.78 -7.60
CA LEU A 357 -15.36 -10.94 -6.15
C LEU A 357 -16.54 -10.23 -5.48
N ILE A 358 -16.84 -9.01 -5.92
CA ILE A 358 -17.98 -8.24 -5.40
C ILE A 358 -19.29 -8.96 -5.74
N GLY A 359 -19.45 -9.39 -6.99
CA GLY A 359 -20.66 -10.07 -7.45
C GLY A 359 -20.89 -11.45 -6.81
N LEU A 360 -19.82 -12.19 -6.48
CA LEU A 360 -19.93 -13.46 -5.76
C LEU A 360 -20.11 -13.29 -4.25
N ALA A 361 -19.63 -12.18 -3.68
CA ALA A 361 -19.76 -11.93 -2.25
C ALA A 361 -21.23 -11.81 -1.83
N GLU A 362 -22.07 -11.14 -2.62
CA GLU A 362 -23.48 -10.93 -2.28
C GLU A 362 -24.28 -12.24 -2.09
N PRO A 363 -24.35 -13.17 -3.07
CA PRO A 363 -25.09 -14.42 -2.89
C PRO A 363 -24.46 -15.32 -1.81
N LEU A 364 -23.14 -15.35 -1.69
CA LEU A 364 -22.47 -16.11 -0.63
C LEU A 364 -22.84 -15.57 0.75
N LEU A 365 -22.85 -14.25 0.93
CA LEU A 365 -23.23 -13.61 2.18
C LEU A 365 -24.71 -13.87 2.49
N MET A 366 -25.60 -13.83 1.50
CA MET A 366 -27.02 -14.17 1.70
C MET A 366 -27.20 -15.62 2.18
N VAL A 367 -26.48 -16.59 1.59
CA VAL A 367 -26.51 -17.99 2.03
C VAL A 367 -25.97 -18.14 3.45
N VAL A 368 -24.86 -17.47 3.77
CA VAL A 368 -24.27 -17.52 5.12
C VAL A 368 -25.20 -16.89 6.16
N LEU A 369 -25.76 -15.71 5.89
CA LEU A 369 -26.71 -15.03 6.78
C LEU A 369 -27.99 -15.84 6.95
N GLY A 370 -28.57 -16.35 5.87
CA GLY A 370 -29.73 -17.22 5.91
C GLY A 370 -29.45 -18.51 6.70
N GLY A 371 -28.27 -19.09 6.53
CA GLY A 371 -27.82 -20.25 7.30
C GLY A 371 -27.68 -19.94 8.79
N ILE A 372 -27.05 -18.82 9.15
CA ILE A 372 -26.90 -18.38 10.55
C ILE A 372 -28.28 -18.13 11.19
N ILE A 373 -29.11 -17.30 10.56
CA ILE A 373 -30.43 -16.93 11.08
C ILE A 373 -31.34 -18.16 11.14
N GLY A 374 -31.36 -18.99 10.09
CA GLY A 374 -32.15 -20.22 10.04
C GLY A 374 -31.73 -21.21 11.12
N THR A 375 -30.42 -21.43 11.30
CA THR A 375 -29.90 -22.29 12.37
C THR A 375 -30.28 -21.75 13.75
N LEU A 376 -30.19 -20.43 13.96
CA LEU A 376 -30.60 -19.79 15.21
C LEU A 376 -32.09 -19.98 15.48
N LEU A 377 -32.96 -19.73 14.49
CA LEU A 377 -34.40 -19.92 14.64
C LEU A 377 -34.72 -21.37 14.97
N VAL A 378 -34.18 -22.34 14.21
CA VAL A 378 -34.41 -23.76 14.49
C VAL A 378 -33.94 -24.12 15.89
N ALA A 379 -32.74 -23.69 16.30
CA ALA A 379 -32.21 -23.98 17.62
C ALA A 379 -33.08 -23.42 18.77
N MET A 380 -33.75 -22.29 18.55
CA MET A 380 -34.64 -21.67 19.53
C MET A 380 -36.04 -22.28 19.56
N TYR A 381 -36.59 -22.65 18.39
CA TYR A 381 -37.95 -23.19 18.29
C TYR A 381 -38.03 -24.70 18.52
N LEU A 382 -36.96 -25.45 18.22
CA LEU A 382 -36.96 -26.90 18.36
C LEU A 382 -37.29 -27.38 19.79
N PRO A 383 -36.75 -26.77 20.86
CA PRO A 383 -37.12 -27.15 22.23
C PRO A 383 -38.57 -26.79 22.60
N LEU A 384 -39.15 -25.74 22.00
CA LEU A 384 -40.57 -25.39 22.23
C LEU A 384 -41.49 -26.49 21.68
N PHE A 385 -41.13 -27.10 20.55
CA PHE A 385 -41.90 -28.22 19.98
C PHE A 385 -41.79 -29.50 20.79
N SER A 386 -40.63 -29.80 21.37
CA SER A 386 -40.48 -31.00 22.23
C SER A 386 -41.31 -30.90 23.50
N MET A 387 -41.39 -29.71 24.10
CA MET A 387 -42.26 -29.47 25.27
C MET A 387 -43.76 -29.53 24.92
N GLY A 388 -44.14 -29.08 23.71
CA GLY A 388 -45.52 -29.16 23.24
C GLY A 388 -46.02 -30.57 22.90
N GLN A 389 -45.14 -31.56 22.75
CA GLN A 389 -45.50 -32.97 22.53
C GLN A 389 -45.73 -33.78 23.82
N GLN A 390 -45.38 -33.22 24.99
CA GLN A 390 -45.59 -33.84 26.30
C GLN A 390 -46.88 -33.41 27.00
N PHE A 391 -47.60 -32.44 26.43
CA PHE A 391 -49.00 -32.12 26.74
C PHE A 391 -49.90 -32.74 25.68
#